data_AF-A0A8J3R654-F1
#
_entry.id   AF-A0A8J3R654-F1
#
_cell.length_a   1.000
_cell.length_b   1.000
_cell.length_c   1.000
_cell.angle_alpha   90.00
_cell.angle_beta   90.00
_cell.angle_gamma   90.00
#
_symmetry.space_group_name_H-M   'P 1'
#
loop_
_entity.id
_entity.type
_entity.pdbx_description
1 polymer ?
#
loop_
_entity_poly.entity_id
_entity_poly.type
_entity_poly.pdbx_seq_one_letter_code
_entity_poly.pdbx_strand_id
1 'polypeptide(L)'
;MEIFADILVGVKCTQCGGPNLEPGFIEDGGEHSQGYGRWIEGPLERGVFGGARRLGKVRWIIDAYRCTRCSHLELFVRPKD
;
A
#
# COMPACT_ATOMS: atom_id res chain seq x y z
N MET A 1 -10.94 13.00 -2.81
CA MET A 1 -11.22 12.34 -1.51
C MET A 1 -12.46 11.44 -1.57
N GLU A 2 -13.43 11.71 -2.45
CA GLU A 2 -14.64 10.88 -2.59
C GLU A 2 -14.47 9.61 -3.44
N ILE A 3 -13.62 9.64 -4.48
CA ILE A 3 -13.44 8.52 -5.43
C ILE A 3 -12.93 7.22 -4.76
N PHE A 4 -12.15 7.32 -3.68
CA PHE A 4 -11.60 6.15 -2.98
C PHE A 4 -12.60 5.47 -2.06
N ALA A 5 -13.57 6.23 -1.52
CA ALA A 5 -14.67 5.63 -0.77
C ALA A 5 -15.52 4.75 -1.69
N ASP A 6 -15.73 5.17 -2.94
CA ASP A 6 -16.54 4.46 -3.93
C ASP A 6 -15.93 3.13 -4.39
N ILE A 7 -14.59 3.03 -4.51
CA ILE A 7 -13.91 1.77 -4.88
C ILE A 7 -14.05 0.70 -3.77
N LEU A 8 -14.20 1.12 -2.52
CA LEU A 8 -14.27 0.20 -1.38
C LEU A 8 -15.70 -0.22 -1.03
N VAL A 9 -16.72 0.37 -1.67
CA VAL A 9 -18.11 -0.04 -1.47
C VAL A 9 -18.26 -1.50 -1.89
N GLY A 10 -18.31 -2.40 -0.90
CA GLY A 10 -18.47 -3.84 -1.10
C GLY A 10 -17.19 -4.67 -1.03
N VAL A 11 -16.01 -4.07 -0.75
CA VAL A 11 -14.79 -4.84 -0.54
C VAL A 11 -14.88 -5.57 0.80
N LYS A 12 -14.86 -6.90 0.74
CA LYS A 12 -14.78 -7.78 1.90
C LYS A 12 -13.35 -8.23 2.09
N CYS A 13 -12.98 -8.52 3.33
CA CYS A 13 -11.70 -9.16 3.63
C CYS A 13 -11.56 -10.46 2.81
N THR A 14 -10.53 -10.54 1.97
CA THR A 14 -10.22 -11.68 1.10
C THR A 14 -9.87 -12.92 1.91
N GLN A 15 -9.37 -12.76 3.14
CA GLN A 15 -9.02 -13.85 4.03
C GLN A 15 -10.24 -14.48 4.76
N CYS A 16 -11.22 -13.69 5.21
CA CYS A 16 -12.30 -14.19 6.08
C CYS A 16 -13.72 -13.78 5.69
N GLY A 17 -13.88 -13.02 4.61
CA GLY A 17 -15.17 -12.50 4.13
C GLY A 17 -15.80 -11.42 5.02
N GLY A 18 -15.09 -10.92 6.04
CA GLY A 18 -15.59 -9.89 6.93
C GLY A 18 -15.93 -8.59 6.19
N PRO A 19 -17.05 -7.91 6.53
CA PRO A 19 -17.55 -6.76 5.78
C PRO A 19 -16.87 -5.43 6.15
N ASN A 20 -16.17 -5.39 7.29
CA ASN A 20 -15.65 -4.16 7.85
C ASN A 20 -14.12 -4.09 7.67
N LEU A 21 -13.71 -3.07 6.94
CA LEU A 21 -12.32 -2.73 6.65
C LEU A 21 -12.05 -1.31 7.16
N GLU A 22 -11.05 -1.17 8.02
CA GLU A 22 -10.63 0.10 8.61
C GLU A 22 -9.43 0.66 7.83
N PRO A 23 -9.47 1.92 7.37
CA PRO A 23 -8.36 2.52 6.63
C PRO A 23 -7.14 2.75 7.52
N GLY A 24 -5.96 2.62 6.92
CA GLY A 24 -4.67 2.95 7.52
C GLY A 24 -3.60 3.15 6.46
N PHE A 25 -2.35 3.29 6.89
CA PHE A 25 -1.19 3.38 5.99
C PHE A 25 0.01 2.65 6.58
N ILE A 26 0.91 2.20 5.71
CA ILE A 26 2.20 1.63 6.12
C ILE A 26 3.19 2.79 6.27
N GLU A 27 3.70 3.00 7.47
CA GLU A 27 4.75 3.97 7.73
C GLU A 27 6.09 3.51 7.12
N ASP A 28 6.80 4.44 6.49
CA ASP A 28 8.22 4.29 6.14
C ASP A 28 9.02 5.28 6.99
N GLY A 29 9.75 4.77 7.98
CA GLY A 29 10.57 5.55 8.91
C GLY A 29 12.02 5.75 8.47
N GLY A 30 12.36 5.42 7.23
CA GLY A 30 13.72 5.57 6.71
C GLY A 30 14.18 7.03 6.62
N GLU A 31 15.50 7.24 6.67
CA GLU A 31 16.10 8.55 6.43
C GLU A 31 15.69 9.08 5.04
N HIS A 32 15.23 10.32 4.97
CA HIS A 32 14.61 10.94 3.77
C HIS A 32 13.33 10.28 3.24
N SER A 33 12.65 9.48 4.06
CA SER A 33 11.31 8.97 3.75
C SER A 33 10.28 10.11 3.62
N GLN A 34 9.18 9.82 2.93
CA GLN A 34 8.00 10.69 2.87
C GLN A 34 6.98 10.37 3.98
N GLY A 35 7.31 9.47 4.92
CA GLY A 35 6.45 9.03 6.01
C GLY A 35 5.48 7.90 5.64
N TYR A 36 5.51 7.40 4.39
CA TYR A 36 4.66 6.31 3.93
C TYR A 36 5.37 5.40 2.91
N GLY A 37 5.03 4.11 2.96
CA GLY A 37 5.50 3.10 2.04
C GLY A 37 4.94 3.27 0.61
N ARG A 38 5.71 2.84 -0.39
CA ARG A 38 5.31 2.87 -1.80
C ARG A 38 5.54 1.52 -2.46
N TRP A 39 4.67 1.15 -3.39
CA TRP A 39 4.87 -0.01 -4.24
C TRP A 39 5.73 0.38 -5.45
N ILE A 40 6.71 -0.46 -5.77
CA ILE A 40 7.62 -0.27 -6.89
C ILE A 40 7.56 -1.53 -7.76
N GLU A 41 7.38 -1.35 -9.06
CA GLU A 41 7.19 -2.48 -9.97
C GLU A 41 8.43 -3.40 -10.10
N GLY A 42 8.16 -4.67 -10.36
CA GLY A 42 9.17 -5.69 -10.56
C GLY A 42 9.86 -6.14 -9.27
N PRO A 43 10.82 -7.07 -9.38
CA PRO A 43 11.53 -7.60 -8.22
C PRO A 43 12.37 -6.52 -7.52
N LEU A 44 12.63 -6.73 -6.23
CA LEU A 44 13.60 -5.95 -5.48
C LEU A 44 15.00 -6.23 -6.01
N GLU A 45 15.58 -5.24 -6.68
CA GLU A 45 16.99 -5.24 -7.05
C GLU A 45 17.75 -4.24 -6.18
N ARG A 46 18.97 -4.59 -5.77
CA ARG A 46 19.85 -3.70 -5.01
C ARG A 46 21.00 -3.19 -5.87
N GLY A 47 21.37 -1.92 -5.69
CA GLY A 47 22.55 -1.32 -6.30
C GLY A 47 23.83 -1.66 -5.53
N VAL A 48 24.98 -1.21 -6.06
CA VAL A 48 26.30 -1.40 -5.42
C VAL A 48 26.40 -0.78 -4.03
N PHE A 49 25.57 0.23 -3.73
CA PHE A 49 25.46 0.87 -2.41
C PHE A 49 24.35 0.26 -1.53
N GLY A 50 23.84 -0.94 -1.87
CA GLY A 50 22.85 -1.67 -1.06
C GLY A 50 21.40 -1.16 -1.13
N GLY A 51 21.16 0.07 -1.60
CA GLY A 51 19.83 0.62 -1.78
C GLY A 51 19.03 -0.04 -2.91
N ALA A 52 17.70 -0.04 -2.79
CA ALA A 52 16.81 -0.53 -3.85
C ALA A 52 17.00 0.27 -5.14
N ARG A 53 17.04 -0.43 -6.29
CA ARG A 53 17.00 0.20 -7.61
C ARG A 53 15.60 0.71 -7.89
N ARG A 54 15.49 2.04 -8.02
CA ARG A 54 14.22 2.76 -8.17
C ARG A 54 14.19 3.71 -9.37
N LEU A 55 15.27 3.75 -10.15
CA LEU A 55 15.39 4.63 -11.32
C LEU A 55 14.64 3.99 -12.49
N GLY A 56 13.83 4.79 -13.20
CA GLY A 56 13.01 4.32 -14.32
C GLY A 56 11.81 3.46 -13.95
N LYS A 57 11.57 3.18 -12.67
CA LYS A 57 10.45 2.37 -12.19
C LYS A 57 9.27 3.25 -11.75
N VAL A 58 8.06 2.86 -12.15
CA VAL A 58 6.82 3.48 -11.69
C VAL A 58 6.64 3.24 -10.19
N ARG A 59 6.18 4.27 -9.48
CA ARG A 59 5.94 4.23 -8.04
C ARG A 59 4.48 4.50 -7.76
N TRP A 60 3.87 3.65 -6.96
CA TRP A 60 2.47 3.76 -6.56
C TRP A 60 2.36 4.04 -5.06
N ILE A 61 1.34 4.80 -4.67
CA ILE A 61 0.96 4.94 -3.26
C ILE A 61 0.25 3.66 -2.86
N ILE A 62 0.58 3.13 -1.67
CA ILE A 62 -0.10 1.98 -1.08
C ILE A 62 -1.24 2.51 -0.21
N ASP A 63 -2.47 2.12 -0.52
CA ASP A 63 -3.60 2.26 0.38
C ASP A 63 -3.78 0.94 1.15
N ALA A 64 -3.93 1.02 2.47
CA ALA A 64 -4.01 -0.16 3.34
C ALA A 64 -5.32 -0.18 4.12
N TYR A 65 -5.91 -1.38 4.26
CA TYR A 65 -7.14 -1.57 5.02
C TYR A 65 -7.04 -2.79 5.92
N ARG A 66 -7.29 -2.60 7.21
CA ARG A 66 -7.28 -3.67 8.21
C ARG A 66 -8.68 -4.22 8.40
N CYS A 67 -8.85 -5.53 8.25
CA CYS A 67 -10.09 -6.19 8.65
C CYS A 67 -10.28 -6.13 10.17
N THR A 68 -11.37 -5.56 10.64
CA THR A 68 -11.65 -5.45 12.08
C THR A 68 -12.01 -6.80 12.74
N ARG A 69 -12.28 -7.84 11.94
CA ARG A 69 -12.62 -9.20 12.43
C ARG A 69 -11.40 -10.10 12.61
N CYS A 70 -10.45 -10.09 11.66
CA CYS A 70 -9.32 -11.04 11.65
C CYS A 70 -7.95 -10.38 11.53
N SER A 71 -7.89 -9.05 11.51
CA SER A 71 -6.66 -8.25 11.37
C SER A 71 -5.86 -8.47 10.08
N HIS A 72 -6.42 -9.17 9.09
CA HIS A 72 -5.83 -9.23 7.75
C HIS A 72 -5.74 -7.83 7.13
N LEU A 73 -4.63 -7.56 6.43
CA LEU A 73 -4.39 -6.31 5.72
C LEU A 73 -4.60 -6.51 4.23
N GLU A 74 -5.54 -5.75 3.67
CA GLU A 74 -5.67 -5.57 2.23
C GLU A 74 -4.76 -4.43 1.79
N LEU A 75 -3.98 -4.65 0.73
CA LEU A 75 -3.08 -3.64 0.16
C LEU A 75 -3.46 -3.38 -1.29
N PHE A 76 -3.78 -2.13 -1.60
CA PHE A 76 -4.09 -1.66 -2.94
C PHE A 76 -3.09 -0.59 -3.35
N VAL A 77 -2.96 -0.37 -4.66
CA VAL A 77 -2.06 0.63 -5.21
C VAL A 77 -2.83 1.63 -6.04
N ARG A 78 -2.44 2.91 -5.94
CA ARG A 78 -2.97 3.99 -6.77
C ARG A 78 -1.86 4.89 -7.31
N PRO A 79 -2.09 5.59 -8.43
CA PRO A 79 -1.11 6.53 -8.96
C PRO A 79 -0.68 7.53 -7.87
N LYS A 80 0.61 7.88 -7.87
CA LYS A 80 1.07 9.07 -7.19
C LYS A 80 0.65 10.24 -8.09
N ASP A 81 -0.26 11.08 -7.60
CA ASP A 81 -0.83 12.21 -8.35
C ASP A 81 0.21 13.02 -9.13
#